data_AF-A0A089LT50-F1
#
_entry.id   AF-A0A089LT50-F1
#
_cell.length_a   1.000
_cell.length_b   1.000
_cell.length_c   1.000
_cell.angle_alpha   90.00
_cell.angle_beta   90.00
_cell.angle_gamma   90.00
#
_symmetry.space_group_name_H-M   'P 1'
#
loop_
_entity.id
_entity.type
_entity.pdbx_description
1 polymer ?
#
loop_
_entity_poly.entity_id
_entity_poly.type
_entity_poly.pdbx_seq_one_letter_code
_entity_poly.pdbx_strand_id
1 'polypeptide(L)' 'MRESGVLTLCLRALSDGGKPFYDEQVATQLTRNGTPCFACTPGMLPALVEGALKGKDLTELVKSLGVEQV' A
#
# COMPACT_ATOMS: atom_id res chain seq x y z
N MET A 1 2.26 -6.70 14.36
CA MET A 1 2.15 -7.42 13.06
C MET A 1 3.51 -7.71 12.46
N ARG A 2 4.31 -6.68 12.13
CA ARG A 2 5.68 -6.87 11.61
C ARG A 2 6.58 -7.70 12.53
N GLU A 3 6.60 -7.40 13.82
CA GLU A 3 7.38 -8.15 14.82
C GLU A 3 6.94 -9.62 14.93
N SER A 4 5.69 -9.91 14.57
CA SER A 4 5.13 -11.27 14.52
C SER A 4 5.42 -11.97 13.18
N GLY A 5 6.25 -11.39 12.32
CA GLY A 5 6.58 -11.92 11.00
C GLY A 5 5.51 -11.72 9.93
N VAL A 6 4.47 -10.92 10.21
CA VAL A 6 3.37 -10.69 9.26
C VAL A 6 3.71 -9.54 8.31
N LEU A 7 3.63 -9.82 7.02
CA LEU A 7 3.67 -8.82 5.97
C LEU A 7 2.31 -8.15 5.83
N THR A 8 2.30 -6.82 5.85
CA THR A 8 1.06 -6.04 5.81
C THR A 8 1.11 -5.04 4.68
N LEU A 9 -0.01 -4.91 3.97
CA LEU A 9 -0.21 -3.98 2.85
C LEU A 9 -1.57 -3.31 3.08
N CYS A 10 -1.66 -1.99 2.93
CA CYS A 10 -2.91 -1.27 3.07
C CYS A 10 -3.33 -0.62 1.75
N LEU A 11 -4.59 -0.81 1.37
CA LEU A 11 -5.20 -0.20 0.20
C LEU A 11 -6.14 0.90 0.65
N ARG A 12 -6.00 2.10 0.07
CA ARG A 12 -6.89 3.22 0.36
C ARG A 12 -8.29 2.86 -0.13
N ALA A 13 -9.29 3.01 0.73
CA ALA A 13 -10.68 2.82 0.32
C ALA A 13 -11.05 3.86 -0.75
N LEU A 14 -12.00 3.49 -1.61
CA LEU A 14 -12.55 4.37 -2.62
C LEU A 14 -13.95 4.81 -2.15
N SER A 15 -14.25 6.08 -2.35
CA SER A 15 -15.63 6.60 -2.32
C SER A 15 -16.44 6.02 -3.49
N ASP A 16 -17.76 6.21 -3.44
CA ASP A 16 -18.67 5.84 -4.53
C ASP A 16 -18.31 6.50 -5.88
N GLY A 17 -17.62 7.65 -5.84
CA GLY A 17 -17.08 8.34 -7.01
C GLY A 17 -15.73 7.82 -7.50
N GLY A 18 -15.22 6.72 -6.95
CA GLY A 18 -13.94 6.11 -7.32
C GLY A 18 -12.71 6.90 -6.86
N LYS A 19 -12.88 7.92 -6.02
CA LYS A 19 -11.79 8.72 -5.45
C LYS A 19 -11.33 8.13 -4.12
N PRO A 20 -10.04 8.20 -3.78
CA PRO A 20 -9.54 7.82 -2.46
C PRO A 20 -10.35 8.49 -1.35
N PHE A 21 -10.80 7.70 -0.40
CA PHE A 21 -11.53 8.13 0.79
C PHE A 21 -10.97 7.37 1.99
N TYR A 22 -10.05 8.00 2.71
CA TYR A 22 -9.32 7.41 3.82
C TYR A 22 -8.84 8.53 4.76
N ASP A 23 -8.46 8.16 5.98
CA ASP A 23 -7.83 9.08 6.92
C ASP A 23 -6.32 9.13 6.65
N GLU A 24 -5.82 10.32 6.26
CA GLU A 24 -4.41 10.52 5.95
C GLU A 24 -3.50 10.29 7.17
N GLN A 25 -3.94 10.69 8.36
CA GLN A 25 -3.13 10.52 9.57
C GLN A 25 -2.97 9.03 9.88
N VAL A 26 -4.06 8.25 9.78
CA VAL A 26 -4.02 6.80 9.98
C VAL A 26 -3.11 6.13 8.94
N ALA A 27 -3.23 6.51 7.66
CA ALA A 27 -2.38 5.99 6.60
C ALA A 27 -0.89 6.29 6.85
N THR A 28 -0.54 7.52 7.21
CA THR A 28 0.84 7.89 7.56
C THR A 28 1.37 7.09 8.75
N GLN A 29 0.55 6.86 9.79
CA GLN A 29 0.96 6.06 10.95
C GLN A 29 1.21 4.59 10.58
N LEU A 30 0.36 4.01 9.72
CA LEU A 30 0.56 2.66 9.18
C LEU A 30 1.86 2.58 8.37
N THR A 31 2.10 3.52 7.46
CA THR A 31 3.34 3.58 6.67
C THR A 31 4.58 3.65 7.57
N ARG A 32 4.56 4.51 8.61
CA ARG A 32 5.66 4.62 9.59
C ARG A 32 5.93 3.33 10.37
N ASN A 33 4.87 2.55 10.65
CA ASN A 33 4.99 1.27 11.34
C ASN A 33 5.35 0.11 10.40
N GLY A 34 5.68 0.41 9.14
CA GLY A 34 6.13 -0.57 8.15
C GLY A 34 5.00 -1.27 7.40
N THR A 35 3.79 -0.73 7.46
CA THR A 35 2.64 -1.15 6.64
C THR A 35 2.44 -0.12 5.55
N PRO A 36 3.02 -0.30 4.35
CA PRO A 36 2.90 0.69 3.31
C PRO A 36 1.45 0.79 2.80
N CYS A 37 1.01 2.05 2.61
CA CYS A 37 -0.36 2.40 2.23
C CYS A 37 -0.38 2.96 0.80
N PHE A 38 -1.22 2.40 -0.06
CA PHE A 38 -1.21 2.70 -1.49
C PHE A 38 -2.54 3.15 -2.05
N ALA A 39 -2.45 4.10 -2.97
CA ALA A 39 -3.46 4.50 -3.92
C ALA A 39 -3.69 3.49 -5.05
N CYS A 40 -3.72 2.18 -4.79
CA CYS A 40 -3.74 1.25 -5.91
C CYS A 40 -5.15 1.15 -6.53
N THR A 41 -5.22 1.23 -7.87
CA THR A 41 -6.32 0.67 -8.63
C THR A 41 -6.26 -0.86 -8.47
N PRO A 42 -7.39 -1.58 -8.31
CA PRO A 42 -7.39 -3.02 -7.99
C PRO A 42 -6.52 -3.89 -8.92
N GLY A 43 -6.36 -3.50 -10.19
CA GLY A 43 -5.52 -4.21 -11.16
C GLY A 43 -4.02 -4.25 -10.84
N MET A 44 -3.54 -3.41 -9.92
CA MET A 44 -2.11 -3.32 -9.55
C MET A 44 -1.77 -4.15 -8.32
N LEU A 45 -2.79 -4.57 -7.56
CA LEU A 45 -2.64 -5.38 -6.36
C LEU A 45 -1.82 -6.67 -6.61
N PRO A 46 -2.02 -7.43 -7.71
CA PRO A 46 -1.23 -8.64 -7.95
C PRO A 46 0.28 -8.39 -8.00
N ALA A 47 0.70 -7.32 -8.69
CA ALA A 47 2.12 -6.96 -8.80
C ALA A 47 2.70 -6.53 -7.45
N LEU A 48 1.92 -5.81 -6.64
CA LEU A 48 2.33 -5.40 -5.29
C LEU A 48 2.50 -6.61 -4.36
N VAL A 49 1.54 -7.53 -4.37
CA VAL A 49 1.61 -8.77 -3.57
C VAL A 49 2.80 -9.62 -4.02
N GLU A 50 3.01 -9.78 -5.33
CA GLU A 50 4.18 -10.50 -5.86
C GLU A 50 5.50 -9.88 -5.38
N GLY A 51 5.62 -8.55 -5.48
CA GLY A 51 6.80 -7.84 -4.99
C GLY A 51 7.02 -8.03 -3.50
N ALA A 52 5.95 -7.96 -2.71
CA ALA A 52 5.98 -8.13 -1.26
C ALA A 52 6.45 -9.55 -0.88
N LEU A 53 5.90 -10.58 -1.53
CA LEU A 53 6.29 -11.97 -1.32
C LEU A 53 7.72 -12.27 -1.77
N LYS A 54 8.23 -11.56 -2.79
CA LYS A 54 9.62 -11.65 -3.26
C LYS A 54 10.60 -10.81 -2.44
N GLY A 55 10.14 -10.09 -1.41
CA GLY A 55 10.98 -9.23 -0.57
C GLY A 55 11.55 -8.02 -1.31
N LYS A 56 10.90 -7.56 -2.37
CA LYS A 56 11.29 -6.33 -3.08
C LYS A 56 10.99 -5.10 -2.22
N ASP A 57 11.72 -4.02 -2.46
CA ASP A 57 11.34 -2.71 -1.93
C ASP A 57 10.00 -2.27 -2.55
N LEU A 58 8.97 -2.25 -1.73
CA LEU A 58 7.63 -1.88 -2.17
C LEU A 58 7.54 -0.40 -2.53
N THR A 59 8.32 0.46 -1.89
CA THR A 59 8.35 1.90 -2.18
C THR A 59 8.83 2.14 -3.61
N GLU A 60 9.91 1.46 -4.01
CA GLU A 60 10.43 1.53 -5.38
C GLU A 60 9.48 0.89 -6.39
N LEU A 61 8.91 -0.27 -6.05
CA LEU A 61 7.96 -0.96 -6.91
C LEU A 61 6.75 -0.07 -7.24
N VAL A 62 6.18 0.57 -6.22
CA VAL A 62 4.99 1.42 -6.33
C VAL A 62 5.29 2.66 -7.16
N LYS A 63 6.48 3.26 -7.02
CA LYS A 63 6.98 4.32 -7.91
C LYS A 63 7.07 3.84 -9.36
N SER A 64 7.64 2.66 -9.60
CA SER A 64 7.80 2.11 -10.96
C SER A 64 6.46 1.80 -11.64
N LEU A 65 5.42 1.54 -10.84
CA LEU A 65 4.07 1.28 -11.31
C LEU A 65 3.24 2.56 -11.47
N GLY A 66 3.74 3.73 -11.08
CA GLY A 66 3.01 5.01 -11.17
C GLY A 66 1.92 5.17 -10.11
N VAL A 67 2.06 4.54 -8.95
CA VAL A 67 1.11 4.61 -7.84
C VAL A 67 1.56 5.67 -6.83
N GLU A 68 0.63 6.50 -6.36
CA GLU A 68 0.88 7.42 -5.26
C GLU A 68 0.90 6.71 -3.90
N GLN A 69 1.86 7.11 -3.06
CA GLN A 69 1.96 6.70 -1.66
C GLN A 69 1.58 7.85 -0.74
N VAL A 70 1.21 7.50 0.48
CA VAL A 70 0.93 8.41 1.59
C VAL A 70 2.03 8.31 2.64
#